data_AF-A0A267MQW2-F1
#
_entry.id   AF-A0A267MQW2-F1
#
_cell.length_a   1.000
_cell.length_b   1.000
_cell.length_c   1.000
_cell.angle_alpha   90.00
_cell.angle_beta   90.00
_cell.angle_gamma   90.00
#
_symmetry.space_group_name_H-M   'P 1'
#
loop_
_entity.id
_entity.type
_entity.pdbx_description
1 polymer ?
#
loop_
_entity_poly.entity_id
_entity_poly.type
_entity_poly.pdbx_seq_one_letter_code
_entity_poly.pdbx_strand_id
1 'polypeptide(L)' 'MRRRYQRPLRKILRKIRRIIPLSYGEIALYFRIERRIVKNIFFMYRNYGRDSIESVTLSQKQIDKIINLKYPTKR' A
#
# COMPACT_ATOMS: atom_id res chain seq x y z
N MET A 1 -14.87 -15.28 -14.82
CA MET A 1 -14.03 -14.06 -14.89
C MET A 1 -12.94 -13.94 -13.79
N ARG A 2 -12.37 -15.03 -13.22
CA ARG A 2 -11.46 -14.97 -12.06
C ARG A 2 -9.94 -14.90 -12.36
N ARG A 3 -9.52 -15.07 -13.62
CA ARG A 3 -8.08 -15.24 -13.98
C ARG A 3 -7.29 -13.94 -14.18
N ARG A 4 -7.93 -12.79 -14.46
CA ARG A 4 -7.21 -11.52 -14.78
C ARG A 4 -6.44 -10.92 -13.59
N TYR A 5 -6.89 -11.15 -12.35
CA TYR A 5 -6.25 -10.60 -11.15
C TYR A 5 -5.12 -11.45 -10.58
N GLN A 6 -4.96 -12.72 -11.00
CA GLN A 6 -3.94 -13.61 -10.44
C GLN A 6 -2.51 -13.23 -10.85
N ARG A 7 -2.29 -12.81 -12.11
CA ARG A 7 -0.96 -12.43 -12.59
C ARG A 7 -0.42 -11.15 -11.93
N PRO A 8 -1.22 -10.06 -11.80
CA PRO A 8 -0.80 -8.85 -11.10
C PRO A 8 -0.44 -9.08 -9.63
N LEU A 9 -1.27 -9.85 -8.89
CA LEU A 9 -1.01 -10.12 -7.47
C LEU A 9 0.28 -10.91 -7.26
N ARG A 10 0.56 -11.90 -8.13
CA ARG A 10 1.82 -12.67 -8.06
C ARG A 10 3.05 -11.77 -8.23
N LYS A 11 2.99 -10.78 -9.13
CA LYS A 11 4.09 -9.81 -9.32
C LYS A 11 4.29 -8.94 -8.08
N ILE A 12 3.19 -8.47 -7.47
CA ILE A 12 3.23 -7.69 -6.24
C ILE A 12 3.84 -8.50 -5.09
N LEU A 13 3.39 -9.74 -4.87
CA LEU A 13 3.94 -10.62 -3.83
C LEU A 13 5.44 -10.88 -4.02
N ARG A 14 5.91 -11.04 -5.26
CA ARG A 14 7.35 -11.17 -5.57
C ARG A 14 8.13 -9.91 -5.20
N LYS A 15 7.59 -8.72 -5.47
CA LYS A 15 8.21 -7.45 -5.08
C LYS A 15 8.30 -7.31 -3.56
N ILE A 16 7.22 -7.63 -2.83
CA ILE A 16 7.20 -7.63 -1.36
C ILE A 16 8.30 -8.53 -0.80
N ARG A 17 8.40 -9.77 -1.30
CA ARG A 17 9.47 -10.71 -0.88
C ARG A 17 10.88 -10.21 -1.16
N ARG A 18 11.05 -9.40 -2.21
CA ARG A 18 12.33 -8.80 -2.59
C ARG A 18 12.55 -7.41 -2.00
N ILE A 19 11.67 -6.94 -1.10
CA ILE A 19 11.77 -5.63 -0.46
C ILE A 19 11.81 -4.50 -1.53
N ILE A 20 11.13 -4.73 -2.66
CA ILE A 20 11.04 -3.75 -3.75
C ILE A 20 9.84 -2.83 -3.49
N PRO A 21 10.03 -1.50 -3.51
CA PRO A 21 8.94 -0.54 -3.36
C PRO A 21 7.78 -0.79 -4.34
N LEU A 22 6.57 -0.72 -3.83
CA LEU A 22 5.35 -0.78 -4.63
C LEU A 22 4.91 0.60 -5.10
N SER A 23 4.32 0.66 -6.30
CA SER A 23 3.58 1.83 -6.77
C SER A 23 2.22 1.96 -6.05
N TYR A 24 1.62 3.14 -6.08
CA TYR A 24 0.29 3.34 -5.48
C TYR A 24 -0.78 2.42 -6.08
N GLY A 25 -0.70 2.11 -7.37
CA GLY A 25 -1.61 1.17 -8.02
C GLY A 25 -1.42 -0.27 -7.55
N GLU A 26 -0.18 -0.68 -7.31
CA GLU A 26 0.12 -2.00 -6.75
C GLU A 26 -0.35 -2.13 -5.30
N ILE A 27 -0.17 -1.10 -4.48
CA ILE A 27 -0.67 -1.06 -3.10
C ILE A 27 -2.20 -1.10 -3.09
N ALA A 28 -2.85 -0.28 -3.91
CA ALA A 28 -4.30 -0.24 -4.05
C ALA A 28 -4.86 -1.61 -4.43
N LEU A 29 -4.22 -2.29 -5.40
CA LEU A 29 -4.60 -3.63 -5.82
C LEU A 29 -4.39 -4.68 -4.72
N TYR A 30 -3.31 -4.57 -3.96
CA TYR A 30 -2.98 -5.50 -2.88
C TYR A 30 -3.97 -5.40 -1.70
N PHE A 31 -4.37 -4.19 -1.33
CA PHE A 31 -5.36 -3.94 -0.28
C PHE A 31 -6.81 -3.96 -0.77
N ARG A 32 -7.03 -4.08 -2.09
CA ARG A 32 -8.35 -4.00 -2.74
C ARG A 32 -9.10 -2.70 -2.40
N ILE A 33 -8.36 -1.59 -2.36
CA ILE A 33 -8.87 -0.24 -2.10
C ILE A 33 -8.63 0.65 -3.32
N GLU A 34 -9.28 1.81 -3.36
CA GLU A 34 -9.06 2.77 -4.43
C GLU A 34 -7.66 3.39 -4.38
N ARG A 35 -7.07 3.63 -5.56
CA ARG A 35 -5.77 4.31 -5.68
C ARG A 35 -5.78 5.72 -5.06
N ARG A 36 -6.94 6.40 -5.05
CA ARG A 36 -7.11 7.71 -4.42
C ARG A 36 -6.90 7.65 -2.90
N ILE A 37 -7.43 6.61 -2.24
CA ILE A 37 -7.22 6.38 -0.80
C ILE A 37 -5.73 6.24 -0.51
N VAL A 38 -5.02 5.43 -1.29
CA VAL A 38 -3.56 5.26 -1.13
C VAL A 38 -2.82 6.58 -1.30
N LYS A 39 -3.16 7.39 -2.32
CA LYS A 39 -2.56 8.70 -2.52
C LYS A 39 -2.80 9.64 -1.33
N ASN A 40 -4.03 9.66 -0.79
CA ASN A 40 -4.37 10.51 0.35
C ASN A 40 -3.58 10.11 1.60
N ILE A 41 -3.45 8.80 1.87
CA ILE A 41 -2.61 8.31 2.98
C ILE A 41 -1.17 8.82 2.84
N PHE A 42 -0.57 8.71 1.66
CA PHE A 42 0.80 9.20 1.44
C PHE A 42 0.91 10.72 1.47
N PHE A 43 -0.11 11.44 1.00
CA PHE A 43 -0.16 12.89 1.10
C PHE A 43 -0.20 13.34 2.56
N MET A 44 -1.07 12.74 3.39
CA MET A 44 -1.14 13.05 4.81
C MET A 44 0.15 12.65 5.53
N TYR A 45 0.67 11.45 5.28
CA TYR A 45 1.93 10.97 5.86
C TYR A 45 3.08 11.95 5.62
N ARG A 46 3.21 12.48 4.40
CA ARG A 46 4.32 13.36 4.02
C ARG A 46 4.20 14.76 4.61
N ASN A 47 2.98 15.29 4.74
CA ASN A 47 2.78 16.67 5.18
C ASN A 47 2.60 16.79 6.70
N TYR A 48 1.98 15.79 7.33
CA TYR A 48 1.55 15.85 8.73
C TYR A 48 2.15 14.73 9.59
N GLY A 49 2.89 13.80 8.98
CA GLY A 49 3.47 12.66 9.69
C GLY A 49 2.49 11.51 9.88
N ARG A 50 2.92 10.52 10.65
CA ARG A 50 2.20 9.25 10.85
C ARG A 50 0.94 9.40 11.68
N ASP A 51 1.00 10.23 12.71
CA ASP A 51 -0.03 10.33 13.75
C ASP A 51 -1.29 11.05 13.25
N SER A 52 -1.14 11.88 12.22
CA SER A 52 -2.24 12.59 11.57
C SER A 52 -2.96 11.79 10.47
N ILE A 53 -2.57 10.54 10.23
CA ILE A 53 -3.27 9.70 9.26
C ILE A 53 -4.51 9.07 9.91
N GLU A 54 -5.65 9.72 9.74
CA GLU A 54 -6.94 9.14 10.06
C GLU A 54 -7.60 8.54 8.81
N SER A 55 -8.01 7.27 8.88
CA SER A 55 -8.76 6.61 7.82
C SER A 55 -9.86 5.74 8.43
N VAL A 56 -11.12 6.12 8.21
CA VAL A 56 -12.28 5.36 8.70
C VAL A 56 -12.33 3.93 8.12
N THR A 57 -11.69 3.71 6.96
CA THR A 57 -11.74 2.45 6.22
C THR A 57 -10.54 1.53 6.46
N LEU A 58 -9.52 1.97 7.20
CA LEU A 58 -8.29 1.21 7.44
C LEU A 58 -7.83 1.34 8.89
N SER A 59 -7.47 0.21 9.48
CA SER A 59 -6.81 0.20 10.79
C SER A 59 -5.41 0.81 10.72
N GLN A 60 -4.91 1.28 11.87
CA GLN A 60 -3.55 1.82 11.98
C GLN A 60 -2.48 0.83 11.48
N LYS A 61 -2.63 -0.46 11.80
CA LYS A 61 -1.75 -1.53 11.30
C LYS A 61 -1.76 -1.68 9.78
N GLN A 62 -2.91 -1.45 9.13
CA GLN A 62 -2.99 -1.46 7.67
C GLN A 62 -2.30 -0.23 7.07
N ILE A 63 -2.45 0.94 7.70
CA ILE A 63 -1.75 2.17 7.29
C ILE A 63 -0.23 1.97 7.39
N ASP A 64 0.27 1.42 8.49
CA ASP A 64 1.71 1.09 8.64
C ASP A 64 2.19 0.17 7.54
N LYS A 65 1.41 -0.87 7.24
CA LYS A 65 1.74 -1.82 6.18
C LYS A 65 1.72 -1.13 4.81
N ILE A 66 0.80 -0.22 4.53
CA ILE A 66 0.77 0.58 3.30
C ILE A 66 2.04 1.41 3.17
N ILE A 67 2.44 2.12 4.24
CA ILE A 67 3.63 2.96 4.26
C ILE A 67 4.88 2.11 4.01
N ASN A 68 5.01 0.98 4.73
CA ASN A 68 6.13 0.05 4.57
C ASN A 68 6.23 -0.57 3.17
N LEU A 69 5.10 -0.76 2.47
CA LEU A 69 5.13 -1.26 1.08
C LEU A 69 5.68 -0.22 0.09
N LYS A 70 5.60 1.06 0.39
CA LYS A 70 6.16 2.14 -0.43
C LYS A 70 7.59 2.49 -0.04
N TYR A 71 7.88 2.44 1.25
CA TYR A 71 9.19 2.72 1.84
C TYR A 71 9.64 1.51 2.67
N PRO A 72 10.04 0.42 2.02
CA PRO A 72 10.41 -0.78 2.74
C PRO A 72 11.71 -0.54 3.50
N THR A 73 11.66 -0.64 4.83
CA THR A 73 12.84 -0.64 5.69
C THR A 73 13.57 -1.97 5.49
N LYS A 74 14.89 -1.93 5.29
CA LYS A 74 15.71 -3.14 5.43
C LYS A 74 15.61 -3.55 6.90
N ARG A 75 15.06 -4.73 7.15
CA ARG A 75 15.24 -5.42 8.43
C ARG A 75 16.69 -5.81 8.59
#